data_AF-X1P7L7-F1
#
_entry.id   AF-X1P7L7-F1
#
_cell.length_a   1.000
_cell.length_b   1.000
_cell.length_c   1.000
_cell.angle_alpha   90.00
_cell.angle_beta   90.00
_cell.angle_gamma   90.00
#
_symmetry.space_group_name_H-M   'P 1'
#
loop_
_entity.id
_entity.type
_entity.pdbx_description
1 polymer ?
#
loop_
_entity_poly.entity_id
_entity_poly.type
_entity_poly.pdbx_seq_one_letter_code
_entity_poly.pdbx_strand_id
1 'polypeptide(L)'
;MVGNLGKLGKRAEDVGKEAALELLKEQKSQACLDKHLADQILPYLALAKNKSSITVSEITNHCRTNIWVIEKFLEGRFKFFGN
;
A
#
# COMPACT_ATOMS: atom_id res chain seq x y z
N MET A 1 0.26 11.27 6.01
CA MET A 1 1.43 11.30 5.09
C MET A 1 1.74 12.75 4.77
N VAL A 2 2.96 13.20 5.06
CA VAL A 2 3.52 14.39 4.41
C VAL A 2 4.26 13.84 3.22
N GLY A 3 3.77 14.04 2.00
CA GLY A 3 4.43 13.51 0.81
C GLY A 3 5.83 14.09 0.67
N ASN A 4 6.76 13.31 0.11
CA ASN A 4 8.11 13.78 -0.26
C ASN A 4 8.08 14.76 -1.45
N LEU A 5 6.97 15.46 -1.64
CA LEU A 5 6.82 16.45 -2.68
C LEU A 5 7.68 17.66 -2.36
N GLY A 6 8.14 18.33 -3.42
CA GLY A 6 8.73 19.66 -3.30
C GLY A 6 7.72 20.60 -2.64
N LYS A 7 8.21 21.43 -1.73
CA LYS A 7 7.44 22.52 -1.13
C LYS A 7 8.34 23.75 -1.02
N LEU A 8 7.73 24.93 -0.99
CA LEU A 8 8.46 26.19 -0.82
C LEU A 8 9.35 26.11 0.44
N GLY A 9 10.62 26.45 0.30
CA GLY A 9 11.60 26.41 1.40
C GLY A 9 12.18 25.04 1.73
N LYS A 10 11.82 23.96 1.02
CA LYS A 10 12.46 22.64 1.17
C LYS A 10 13.53 22.45 0.10
N ARG A 11 14.73 22.05 0.53
CA ARG A 11 15.86 21.78 -0.37
C ARG A 11 15.59 20.53 -1.21
N ALA A 12 16.12 20.52 -2.43
CA ALA A 12 15.99 19.37 -3.33
C ALA A 12 16.69 18.11 -2.77
N GLU A 13 17.80 18.29 -2.05
CA GLU A 13 18.55 17.20 -1.43
C GLU A 13 17.74 16.53 -0.31
N ASP A 14 16.97 17.30 0.47
CA ASP A 14 16.09 16.76 1.51
C ASP A 14 14.93 15.97 0.88
N VAL A 15 14.33 16.50 -0.19
CA VAL A 15 13.31 15.78 -0.97
C VAL A 15 13.85 14.44 -1.49
N GLY A 16 15.02 14.46 -2.12
CA GLY A 16 15.64 13.25 -2.66
C GLY A 16 16.00 12.24 -1.58
N LYS A 17 16.54 12.70 -0.44
CA LYS A 17 16.88 11.84 0.70
C LYS A 17 15.64 11.17 1.29
N GLU A 18 14.56 11.91 1.52
CA GLU A 18 13.31 11.35 2.04
C GLU A 18 12.72 10.31 1.08
N ALA A 19 12.68 10.60 -0.23
CA ALA A 19 12.22 9.67 -1.25
C ALA A 19 13.07 8.39 -1.31
N ALA A 20 14.40 8.51 -1.25
CA ALA A 20 15.30 7.37 -1.24
C ALA A 20 15.14 6.50 0.02
N LEU A 21 14.95 7.12 1.19
CA LEU A 21 14.71 6.41 2.45
C LEU A 21 13.37 5.66 2.44
N GLU A 22 12.32 6.27 1.91
CA GLU A 22 11.01 5.61 1.77
C GLU A 22 11.10 4.42 0.81
N LEU A 23 11.72 4.59 -0.36
CA LEU A 23 11.97 3.49 -1.29
C LEU A 23 12.77 2.35 -0.65
N LEU A 24 13.82 2.68 0.11
CA LEU A 24 14.64 1.68 0.79
C LEU A 24 13.85 0.94 1.87
N LYS A 25 12.92 1.59 2.58
CA LYS A 25 12.01 0.95 3.52
C LYS A 25 11.14 -0.10 2.82
N GLU A 26 10.51 0.28 1.71
CA GLU A 26 9.67 -0.63 0.92
C GLU A 26 10.49 -1.81 0.37
N GLN A 27 11.68 -1.55 -0.19
CA GLN A 27 12.58 -2.58 -0.73
C GLN A 27 13.07 -3.57 0.34
N LYS A 28 13.33 -3.11 1.56
CA LYS A 28 13.74 -3.97 2.69
C LYS A 28 12.62 -4.88 3.20
N SER A 29 11.35 -4.56 2.94
CA SER A 29 10.22 -5.38 3.36
C SER A 29 10.16 -6.74 2.66
N GLN A 30 10.79 -6.86 1.48
CA GLN A 30 10.71 -8.04 0.60
C GLN A 30 9.27 -8.41 0.18
N ALA A 31 8.30 -7.51 0.42
CA ALA A 31 6.93 -7.68 -0.05
C ALA A 31 6.83 -7.46 -1.56
N CYS A 32 5.86 -8.12 -2.19
CA CYS A 32 5.59 -7.98 -3.61
C CYS A 32 5.05 -6.58 -3.94
N LEU A 33 4.22 -6.02 -3.06
CA LEU A 33 3.58 -4.71 -3.25
C LEU A 33 3.95 -3.76 -2.11
N ASP A 34 4.16 -2.49 -2.45
CA ASP A 34 4.26 -1.43 -1.46
C ASP A 34 2.88 -1.12 -0.84
N LYS A 35 2.91 -0.37 0.26
CA LYS A 35 1.72 0.01 1.04
C LYS A 35 0.68 0.81 0.24
N HIS A 36 1.09 1.57 -0.76
CA HIS A 36 0.18 2.38 -1.59
C HIS A 36 -0.48 1.52 -2.66
N LEU A 37 0.28 0.65 -3.33
CA LEU A 37 -0.28 -0.28 -4.31
C LEU A 37 -1.21 -1.31 -3.64
N ALA A 38 -0.93 -1.68 -2.38
CA ALA A 38 -1.82 -2.50 -1.57
C ALA A 38 -3.24 -1.92 -1.46
N ASP A 39 -3.39 -0.60 -1.36
CA ASP A 39 -4.70 0.05 -1.27
C ASP A 39 -5.49 -0.03 -2.60
N GLN A 40 -4.77 -0.01 -3.73
CA GLN A 40 -5.35 0.09 -5.07
C GLN A 40 -5.69 -1.26 -5.70
N ILE A 41 -4.98 -2.33 -5.34
CA ILE A 41 -5.15 -3.64 -5.99
C ILE A 41 -6.40 -4.40 -5.49
N LEU A 42 -6.93 -4.02 -4.33
CA LEU A 42 -8.00 -4.76 -3.64
C LEU A 42 -9.24 -5.05 -4.49
N PRO A 43 -9.81 -4.11 -5.28
CA PRO A 43 -10.98 -4.39 -6.10
C PRO A 43 -10.73 -5.50 -7.14
N TYR A 44 -9.52 -5.54 -7.70
CA TYR A 44 -9.14 -6.57 -8.68
C TYR A 44 -8.99 -7.94 -8.02
N LEU A 45 -8.43 -7.99 -6.80
CA LEU A 45 -8.36 -9.22 -6.01
C LEU A 45 -9.75 -9.74 -5.63
N ALA A 46 -10.69 -8.85 -5.32
CA ALA A 46 -12.07 -9.21 -4.99
C ALA A 46 -12.86 -9.73 -6.20
N LEU A 47 -12.54 -9.28 -7.41
CA LEU A 47 -13.18 -9.70 -8.67
C LEU A 47 -12.50 -10.91 -9.33
N ALA A 48 -11.32 -11.31 -8.85
CA ALA A 48 -10.61 -12.46 -9.39
C ALA A 48 -11.45 -13.74 -9.19
N LYS A 49 -11.58 -14.54 -10.26
CA LYS A 49 -12.38 -15.79 -10.24
C LYS A 49 -11.87 -16.80 -9.21
N ASN A 50 -10.56 -16.80 -8.97
CA ASN A 50 -9.90 -17.74 -8.08
C ASN A 50 -9.29 -17.01 -6.88
N LYS A 51 -8.98 -17.78 -5.83
CA LYS A 51 -8.29 -17.27 -4.65
C LYS A 51 -6.95 -16.63 -5.05
N SER A 52 -6.77 -15.37 -4.66
CA SER A 52 -5.52 -14.63 -4.84
C SER A 52 -4.80 -14.47 -3.51
N SER A 53 -3.47 -14.38 -3.55
CA SER A 53 -2.63 -14.12 -2.37
C SER A 53 -1.48 -13.21 -2.77
N ILE A 54 -1.22 -12.19 -1.95
CA ILE A 54 -0.17 -11.20 -2.16
C ILE A 54 0.53 -10.90 -0.83
N THR A 55 1.77 -10.42 -0.91
CA THR A 55 2.48 -9.83 0.23
C THR A 55 2.53 -8.33 0.06
N VAL A 56 2.30 -7.60 1.15
CA VAL A 56 2.32 -6.14 1.20
C VAL A 56 3.27 -5.70 2.31
N SER A 57 3.97 -4.59 2.09
CA SER A 57 4.95 -4.08 3.06
C SER A 57 4.32 -3.57 4.36
N GLU A 58 3.08 -3.06 4.28
CA GLU A 58 2.33 -2.52 5.40
C GLU A 58 0.83 -2.56 5.08
N ILE A 59 0.00 -3.01 6.03
CA ILE A 59 -1.46 -2.86 5.95
C ILE A 59 -1.82 -1.50 6.57
N THR A 60 -2.07 -0.51 5.71
CA THR A 60 -2.45 0.84 6.13
C THR A 60 -3.89 0.90 6.65
N ASN A 61 -4.27 2.01 7.30
CA ASN A 61 -5.68 2.24 7.64
C ASN A 61 -6.56 2.42 6.40
N HIS A 62 -6.01 3.00 5.32
CA HIS A 62 -6.72 3.10 4.04
C HIS A 62 -7.00 1.72 3.47
N CYS A 63 -6.03 0.80 3.54
CA CYS A 63 -6.19 -0.60 3.14
C CYS A 63 -7.36 -1.22 3.88
N ARG A 64 -7.36 -1.14 5.22
CA ARG A 64 -8.42 -1.68 6.10
C ARG A 64 -9.80 -1.11 5.76
N THR A 65 -9.91 0.20 5.57
CA THR A 65 -11.18 0.83 5.19
C THR A 65 -11.62 0.39 3.79
N ASN A 66 -10.72 0.32 2.81
CA ASN A 66 -11.04 -0.14 1.46
C ASN A 66 -11.54 -1.59 1.47
N ILE A 67 -10.90 -2.48 2.22
CA ILE A 67 -11.36 -3.86 2.43
C ILE A 67 -12.79 -3.86 2.97
N TRP A 68 -13.03 -3.11 4.06
CA TRP A 68 -14.35 -3.03 4.67
C TRP A 68 -15.41 -2.54 3.68
N VAL A 69 -15.11 -1.52 2.87
CA VAL A 69 -16.02 -1.02 1.82
C VAL A 69 -16.25 -2.09 0.76
N ILE A 70 -15.19 -2.69 0.24
CA ILE A 70 -15.27 -3.71 -0.82
C ILE A 70 -16.14 -4.88 -0.38
N GLU A 71 -16.00 -5.36 0.86
CA GLU A 71 -16.82 -6.47 1.39
C GLU A 71 -18.31 -6.11 1.56
N LYS A 72 -18.71 -4.84 1.45
CA LYS A 72 -20.12 -4.42 1.40
C LYS A 72 -20.72 -4.46 0.01
N PHE A 73 -19.91 -4.32 -1.05
CA PHE A 73 -20.38 -4.21 -2.43
C PHE A 73 -20.04 -5.43 -3.29
N LEU A 74 -18.97 -6.16 -2.96
CA LEU A 74 -18.48 -7.33 -3.68
C LEU A 74 -18.50 -8.57 -2.78
N GLU A 75 -18.62 -9.75 -3.39
CA GLU A 75 -18.62 -11.03 -2.67
C GLU A 75 -17.22 -11.43 -2.14
N GLY A 76 -16.17 -10.75 -2.60
CA GLY A 76 -14.80 -10.96 -2.16
C GLY A 76 -14.65 -10.87 -0.64
N ARG A 77 -13.80 -11.72 -0.06
CA ARG A 77 -13.46 -11.73 1.37
C ARG A 77 -11.96 -11.71 1.54
N PHE A 78 -11.47 -10.87 2.44
CA PHE A 78 -10.04 -10.72 2.68
C PHE A 78 -9.62 -11.36 4.01
N LYS A 79 -8.41 -11.92 4.01
CA LYS A 79 -7.74 -12.41 5.23
C LYS A 79 -6.28 -11.98 5.19
N PHE A 80 -5.76 -11.58 6.34
CA PHE A 80 -4.39 -11.12 6.51
C PHE A 80 -3.68 -12.04 7.48
N PHE A 81 -2.41 -12.34 7.19
CA PHE A 81 -1.55 -13.18 8.00
C PHE A 81 -0.21 -12.46 8.17
N GLY A 82 0.21 -12.23 9.41
CA GLY A 82 1.38 -11.41 9.73
C GLY A 82 1.04 -10.29 10.71
N ASN A 83 2.07 -9.69 11.31
CA ASN A 83 1.95 -8.53 12.19
C ASN A 83 1.79 -7.23 11.40
#